data_AF-F7X3N3-F1
#
_entry.id   AF-F7X3N3-F1
#
_cell.length_a   1.000
_cell.length_b   1.000
_cell.length_c   1.000
_cell.angle_alpha   90.00
_cell.angle_beta   90.00
_cell.angle_gamma   90.00
#
_symmetry.space_group_name_H-M   'P 1'
#
loop_
_entity.id
_entity.type
_entity.pdbx_description
1 polymer ?
#
loop_
_entity_poly.entity_id
_entity_poly.type
_entity_poly.pdbx_seq_one_letter_code
_entity_poly.pdbx_strand_id
1 'polypeptide(L)'
;MMFSRISLAAGAIAGGFVILLVTQAVNALWIIPTAREEGRKLERAELEAATTKAIGELRDEADRARFNRRLCIERGRLYVNATGLCVERSAQPGG
;
A
#
# COMPACT_ATOMS: atom_id res chain seq x y z
N MET A 1 56.02 5.21 -35.34
CA MET A 1 54.66 4.66 -35.50
C MET A 1 54.01 4.19 -34.18
N MET A 2 54.76 3.70 -33.19
CA MET A 2 54.19 3.17 -31.93
C MET A 2 53.65 4.26 -30.98
N PHE A 3 54.32 5.42 -30.88
CA PHE A 3 53.92 6.54 -30.01
C PHE A 3 52.55 7.14 -30.36
N SER A 4 52.18 7.23 -31.64
CA SER A 4 50.85 7.70 -32.04
C SER A 4 49.74 6.77 -31.57
N ARG A 5 49.98 5.45 -31.54
CA ARG A 5 48.99 4.48 -31.06
C ARG A 5 48.80 4.56 -29.54
N ILE A 6 49.88 4.81 -28.80
CA ILE A 6 49.84 4.99 -27.34
C ILE A 6 49.10 6.28 -26.98
N SER A 7 49.34 7.38 -27.69
CA SER A 7 48.63 8.65 -27.48
C SER A 7 47.13 8.53 -27.79
N LEU A 8 46.78 7.84 -28.88
CA LEU A 8 45.38 7.60 -29.26
C LEU A 8 44.67 6.69 -28.22
N ALA A 9 45.35 5.64 -27.75
CA ALA A 9 44.83 4.77 -26.71
C ALA A 9 44.63 5.51 -25.38
N ALA A 10 45.58 6.35 -24.98
CA ALA A 10 45.47 7.17 -23.77
C ALA A 10 44.30 8.16 -23.85
N GLY A 11 44.11 8.81 -25.00
CA GLY A 11 42.98 9.70 -25.25
C GLY A 11 41.63 8.99 -25.20
N ALA A 12 41.53 7.79 -25.77
CA ALA A 12 40.31 6.98 -25.73
C ALA A 12 39.96 6.51 -24.32
N ILE A 13 40.95 6.11 -23.52
CA ILE A 13 40.75 5.70 -22.13
C ILE A 13 40.28 6.89 -21.28
N ALA A 14 40.96 8.04 -21.41
CA ALA A 14 40.58 9.24 -20.67
C ALA A 14 39.18 9.73 -21.06
N GLY A 15 38.87 9.78 -22.36
CA GLY A 15 37.55 10.16 -22.86
C GLY A 15 36.45 9.22 -22.40
N GLY A 16 36.70 7.90 -22.44
CA GLY A 16 35.78 6.89 -21.95
C GLY A 16 35.50 7.03 -20.45
N PHE A 17 36.53 7.32 -19.64
CA PHE A 17 36.38 7.58 -18.21
C PHE A 17 35.54 8.82 -17.93
N VAL A 18 35.73 9.91 -18.68
CA VAL A 18 34.94 11.13 -18.52
C VAL A 18 33.46 10.86 -18.81
N ILE A 19 33.15 10.19 -19.91
CA ILE A 19 31.77 9.84 -20.26
C ILE A 19 31.15 8.95 -19.17
N LEU A 20 31.87 7.94 -18.71
CA LEU A 20 31.39 7.04 -17.66
C LEU A 20 31.06 7.80 -16.37
N LEU A 21 31.94 8.70 -15.92
CA LEU A 21 31.71 9.51 -14.73
C LEU A 21 30.52 10.46 -14.90
N VAL A 22 30.39 11.11 -16.06
CA VAL A 22 29.26 12.02 -16.35
C VAL A 22 27.94 11.24 -16.35
N THR A 23 27.88 10.08 -17.01
CA THR A 23 26.66 9.26 -17.04
C THR A 23 26.31 8.74 -15.66
N GLN A 24 27.29 8.31 -14.85
CA GLN A 24 27.04 7.92 -13.47
C GLN A 24 26.51 9.09 -12.62
N ALA A 25 27.09 10.28 -12.78
CA ALA A 25 26.63 11.47 -12.08
C ALA A 25 25.20 11.86 -12.48
N VAL A 26 24.87 11.86 -13.77
CA VAL A 26 23.50 12.14 -14.25
C VAL A 26 22.50 11.11 -13.73
N ASN A 27 22.85 9.83 -13.78
CA ASN A 27 21.99 8.78 -13.26
C ASN A 27 21.76 8.95 -11.74
N ALA A 28 22.83 9.18 -10.98
CA ALA A 28 22.76 9.30 -9.53
C ALA A 28 22.07 10.59 -9.03
N LEU A 29 22.31 11.72 -9.69
CA LEU A 29 21.79 13.02 -9.27
C LEU A 29 20.39 13.32 -9.82
N TRP A 30 20.02 12.76 -10.97
CA TRP A 30 18.79 13.13 -11.68
C TRP A 30 17.80 11.98 -11.86
N ILE A 31 18.26 10.78 -12.22
CA ILE A 31 17.36 9.65 -12.56
C ILE A 31 16.96 8.83 -11.34
N ILE A 32 17.91 8.48 -10.45
CA ILE A 32 17.62 7.70 -9.24
C ILE A 32 16.67 8.43 -8.27
N PRO A 33 16.83 9.75 -7.98
CA PRO A 33 15.92 10.40 -7.04
C PRO A 33 14.48 10.47 -7.56
N THR A 34 14.27 10.76 -8.86
CA THR A 34 12.92 10.81 -9.45
C THR A 34 12.26 9.44 -9.45
N ALA A 35 12.98 8.38 -9.82
CA ALA A 35 12.46 7.00 -9.76
C ALA A 35 12.12 6.56 -8.32
N ARG A 36 12.90 7.00 -7.31
CA ARG A 36 12.66 6.69 -5.91
C ARG A 36 11.44 7.41 -5.33
N GLU A 37 11.11 8.59 -5.83
CA GLU A 37 9.89 9.31 -5.47
C GLU A 37 8.65 8.65 -6.09
N GLU A 38 8.73 8.20 -7.34
CA GLU A 38 7.64 7.47 -7.99
C GLU A 38 7.42 6.09 -7.35
N GLY A 39 8.49 5.35 -7.04
CA GLY A 39 8.38 4.06 -6.34
C GLY A 39 7.73 4.18 -4.96
N ARG A 40 8.10 5.20 -4.16
CA ARG A 40 7.48 5.43 -2.84
C ARG A 40 6.02 5.87 -2.92
N LYS A 41 5.61 6.54 -3.99
CA LYS A 41 4.19 6.87 -4.23
C LYS A 41 3.38 5.63 -4.57
N LEU A 42 3.94 4.71 -5.36
CA LEU A 42 3.30 3.43 -5.69
C LEU A 42 3.16 2.52 -4.47
N GLU A 43 4.22 2.37 -3.66
CA GLU A 43 4.16 1.57 -2.42
C GLU A 43 3.12 2.12 -1.43
N ARG A 44 3.02 3.45 -1.30
CA ARG A 44 2.00 4.09 -0.45
C ARG A 44 0.60 3.92 -1.03
N ALA A 45 0.42 4.06 -2.34
CA ALA A 45 -0.87 3.88 -2.99
C ALA A 45 -1.38 2.44 -2.86
N GLU A 46 -0.49 1.45 -2.93
CA GLU A 46 -0.84 0.04 -2.72
C GLU A 46 -1.24 -0.24 -1.26
N LEU A 47 -0.48 0.29 -0.29
CA LEU A 47 -0.84 0.18 1.13
C LEU A 47 -2.16 0.90 1.45
N GLU A 48 -2.38 2.10 0.91
CA GLU A 48 -3.62 2.86 1.10
C GLU A 48 -4.81 2.14 0.45
N ALA A 49 -4.64 1.53 -0.72
CA ALA A 49 -5.68 0.75 -1.38
C ALA A 49 -6.05 -0.50 -0.56
N ALA A 50 -5.05 -1.24 -0.07
CA ALA A 50 -5.28 -2.40 0.80
C ALA A 50 -5.97 -2.00 2.11
N THR A 51 -5.54 -0.89 2.72
CA THR A 51 -6.12 -0.36 3.96
C THR A 51 -7.55 0.10 3.75
N THR A 52 -7.82 0.86 2.69
CA THR A 52 -9.16 1.36 2.36
C THR A 52 -10.13 0.20 2.10
N LYS A 53 -9.67 -0.86 1.42
CA LYS A 53 -10.46 -2.07 1.19
C LYS A 53 -10.81 -2.77 2.52
N ALA A 54 -9.82 -2.96 3.39
CA ALA A 54 -10.04 -3.59 4.70
C ALA A 54 -10.98 -2.76 5.59
N ILE A 55 -10.85 -1.43 5.58
CA ILE A 55 -11.76 -0.53 6.30
C ILE A 55 -13.19 -0.63 5.74
N GLY A 56 -13.34 -0.71 4.41
CA GLY A 56 -14.64 -0.90 3.77
C GLY A 56 -15.34 -2.18 4.22
N GLU A 57 -14.61 -3.30 4.21
CA GLU A 57 -15.13 -4.61 4.63
C GLU A 57 -15.53 -4.62 6.11
N LEU A 58 -14.68 -4.08 6.99
CA LEU A 58 -14.99 -3.93 8.41
C LEU A 58 -16.22 -3.03 8.64
N ARG A 59 -16.37 -1.95 7.86
CA ARG A 59 -17.51 -1.04 7.96
C ARG A 59 -18.80 -1.73 7.50
N ASP A 60 -18.76 -2.47 6.41
CA ASP A 60 -19.91 -3.21 5.90
C ASP A 60 -20.38 -4.29 6.90
N GLU A 61 -19.45 -5.02 7.52
CA GLU A 61 -19.78 -5.97 8.59
C GLU A 61 -20.38 -5.28 9.82
N ALA A 62 -19.80 -4.16 10.25
CA ALA A 62 -20.30 -3.38 11.38
C ALA A 62 -21.70 -2.80 11.11
N ASP A 63 -21.94 -2.28 9.90
CA ASP A 63 -23.24 -1.74 9.51
C ASP A 63 -24.29 -2.86 9.38
N ARG A 64 -23.90 -4.03 8.85
CA ARG A 64 -24.76 -5.22 8.84
C ARG A 64 -25.13 -5.67 10.26
N ALA A 65 -24.19 -5.68 11.19
CA ALA A 65 -24.45 -6.02 12.59
C ALA A 65 -25.38 -4.98 13.26
N ARG A 66 -25.18 -3.68 13.01
CA ARG A 66 -26.05 -2.61 13.51
C ARG A 66 -27.48 -2.74 12.96
N PHE A 67 -27.62 -3.04 11.67
CA PHE A 67 -28.91 -3.24 11.03
C PHE A 67 -29.63 -4.46 11.62
N ASN A 68 -28.95 -5.60 11.73
CA ASN A 68 -29.51 -6.81 12.33
C ASN A 68 -29.95 -6.58 13.78
N ARG A 69 -29.16 -5.84 14.57
CA ARG A 69 -29.51 -5.47 15.94
C ARG A 69 -30.80 -4.64 16.01
N ARG A 70 -30.96 -3.64 15.14
CA ARG A 70 -32.19 -2.83 15.06
C ARG A 70 -33.40 -3.69 14.74
N LEU A 71 -33.29 -4.51 13.68
CA LEU A 71 -34.37 -5.40 13.25
C LEU A 71 -34.76 -6.41 14.34
N CYS A 72 -33.79 -6.85 15.14
CA CYS A 72 -34.02 -7.74 16.28
C CYS A 72 -34.91 -7.11 17.35
N ILE A 73 -34.57 -5.87 17.73
CA ILE A 73 -35.25 -5.10 18.75
C ILE A 73 -36.66 -4.72 18.27
N GLU A 74 -36.81 -4.32 17.01
CA GLU A 74 -38.13 -4.03 16.39
C GLU A 74 -39.06 -5.25 16.40
N ARG A 75 -38.50 -6.46 16.28
CA ARG A 75 -39.25 -7.72 16.40
C ARG A 75 -39.48 -8.17 17.84
N GLY A 76 -39.15 -7.35 18.84
CA GLY A 76 -39.33 -7.68 20.26
C GLY A 76 -38.43 -8.79 20.78
N ARG A 77 -37.36 -9.13 20.04
CA ARG A 77 -36.40 -10.19 20.39
C ARG A 77 -35.13 -9.64 21.01
N LEU A 78 -34.37 -10.51 21.68
CA LEU A 78 -33.12 -10.13 22.33
C LEU A 78 -31.96 -10.36 21.36
N TYR A 79 -31.12 -9.33 21.17
CA TYR A 79 -29.95 -9.41 20.31
C TYR A 79 -28.72 -9.82 21.12
N VAL A 80 -28.03 -10.88 20.71
CA VAL A 80 -26.81 -11.37 21.36
C VAL A 80 -25.59 -10.89 20.55
N ASN A 81 -24.86 -9.90 21.09
CA ASN A 81 -23.71 -9.29 20.40
C ASN A 81 -22.59 -10.31 20.07
N ALA A 82 -22.39 -11.32 20.91
CA ALA A 82 -21.33 -12.31 20.73
C ALA A 82 -21.57 -13.26 19.55
N THR A 83 -22.83 -13.55 19.22
CA THR A 83 -23.19 -14.50 18.14
C THR A 83 -23.87 -13.81 16.96
N GLY A 84 -24.24 -12.53 17.09
CA GLY A 84 -25.03 -11.80 16.09
C GLY A 84 -26.45 -12.34 15.92
N LEU A 85 -26.92 -13.21 16.81
CA LEU A 85 -28.21 -13.89 16.71
C LEU A 85 -29.32 -13.14 17.46
N CYS A 86 -30.52 -13.27 16.89
CA CYS A 86 -31.78 -12.87 17.52
C CYS A 86 -32.43 -14.06 18.20
N VAL A 87 -32.54 -14.01 19.52
CA VAL A 87 -33.22 -15.05 20.31
C VAL A 87 -34.56 -14.52 20.83
N GLU A 88 -35.57 -15.39 20.91
CA GLU A 88 -36.79 -15.06 21.64
C GLU A 88 -36.43 -14.62 23.06
N ARG A 89 -37.07 -13.54 23.54
CA ARG A 89 -36.96 -13.17 24.95
C ARG A 89 -37.65 -14.29 25.74
N SER A 90 -36.88 -15.11 26.44
CA SER A 90 -37.43 -16.12 27.36
C SER A 90 -38.36 -15.42 28.34
N ALA A 91 -39.57 -15.95 28.51
CA ALA A 91 -40.49 -15.49 29.55
C ALA A 91 -39.76 -15.58 30.90
N GLN A 92 -39.53 -14.44 31.54
CA GLN A 92 -38.96 -14.38 32.88
C GLN A 92 -39.91 -15.17 33.81
N PRO A 93 -39.49 -16.26 34.46
CA PRO A 93 -40.33 -16.92 35.45
C PRO A 93 -40.22 -16.15 36.76
N GLY A 94 -41.26 -15.38 37.05
CA GLY A 94 -41.48 -14.62 38.29
C GLY A 94 -42.46 -13.48 37.98
N GLY A 95 -43.72 -13.50 38.40
CA GLY A 95 -44.22 -13.93 39.71
C GLY A 95 -44.64 -12.65 40.42
#